data_AF-A0A960WR68-F1
#
_entry.id   AF-A0A960WR68-F1
#
_cell.length_a   1.000
_cell.length_b   1.000
_cell.length_c   1.000
_cell.angle_alpha   90.00
_cell.angle_beta   90.00
_cell.angle_gamma   90.00
#
_symmetry.space_group_name_H-M   'P 1'
#
loop_
_entity.id
_entity.type
_entity.pdbx_description
1 polymer ?
#
loop_
_entity_poly.entity_id
_entity_poly.type
_entity_poly.pdbx_seq_one_letter_code
_entity_poly.pdbx_strand_id
1 'polypeptide(L)'
;MALSRPSALTRLDSISPAELAAELSHLPGFFFLDSATADQGERPGEDVRFSLITACPRSVLTGDLNVERDFLALRDLLAKRRLPEESTPDLGFPGAGLYGMIDYEGSFVFGEYDDFLLHDHRSGRWTGSGEWLDRRKNAPLQNRNSSRLEFIDGTEREEFCRLVERARDYIAAGDIYQVNLTHRLSARRPPDLDLFALYRRLREISPAPHSVYAKLGGRTLLSSSPEQFLRMSGRTIQTRPIKGTRPRFRDRERDERSAYDL
;
A
#
# COMPACT_ATOMS: atom_id res chain seq x y z
N MET A 1 35.81 -3.40 4.01
CA MET A 1 36.10 -2.39 2.96
C MET A 1 34.77 -1.77 2.56
N ALA A 2 34.45 -0.56 3.04
CA ALA A 2 33.13 0.04 2.83
C ALA A 2 33.00 0.47 1.36
N LEU A 3 32.10 -0.18 0.61
CA LEU A 3 31.73 0.24 -0.74
C LEU A 3 31.23 1.69 -0.65
N SER A 4 31.90 2.61 -1.35
CA SER A 4 31.52 4.02 -1.37
C SER A 4 30.12 4.15 -1.94
N ARG A 5 29.19 4.71 -1.15
CA ARG A 5 27.79 4.91 -1.54
C ARG A 5 27.71 5.90 -2.71
N PRO A 6 26.90 5.65 -3.75
CA PRO A 6 26.74 6.59 -4.87
C PRO A 6 26.38 8.00 -4.38
N SER A 7 27.02 9.02 -4.93
CA SER A 7 26.80 10.43 -4.54
C SER A 7 25.35 10.89 -4.76
N ALA A 8 24.65 10.30 -5.74
CA ALA A 8 23.24 10.59 -6.02
C ALA A 8 22.31 10.20 -4.85
N LEU A 9 22.53 9.05 -4.22
CA LEU A 9 21.73 8.58 -3.08
C LEU A 9 21.96 9.41 -1.82
N THR A 10 23.19 9.90 -1.62
CA THR A 10 23.52 10.74 -0.45
C THR A 10 22.77 12.09 -0.48
N ARG A 11 22.46 12.61 -1.68
CA ARG A 11 21.65 13.83 -1.84
C ARG A 11 20.16 13.61 -1.53
N LEU A 12 19.71 12.36 -1.46
CA LEU A 12 18.32 12.04 -1.13
C LEU A 12 18.08 11.97 0.39
N ASP A 13 19.14 11.87 1.21
CA ASP A 13 19.00 11.71 2.68
C ASP A 13 18.29 12.90 3.35
N SER A 14 18.17 14.04 2.67
CA SER A 14 17.41 15.20 3.13
C SER A 14 15.97 15.27 2.58
N ILE A 15 15.56 14.31 1.73
CA ILE A 15 14.25 14.28 1.07
C ILE A 15 13.43 13.15 1.69
N SER A 16 12.23 13.47 2.18
CA SER A 16 11.32 12.46 2.73
C SER A 16 10.76 11.53 1.63
N PRO A 17 10.35 10.30 1.97
CA PRO A 17 9.73 9.40 1.00
C PRO A 17 8.51 9.98 0.30
N ALA A 18 7.66 10.71 1.01
CA ALA A 18 6.47 11.33 0.44
C ALA A 18 6.81 12.45 -0.55
N GLU A 19 7.84 13.25 -0.27
CA GLU A 19 8.32 14.29 -1.20
C GLU A 19 8.92 13.66 -2.46
N LEU A 20 9.82 12.68 -2.30
CA LEU A 20 10.42 11.99 -3.43
C LEU A 20 9.36 11.27 -4.29
N ALA A 21 8.39 10.62 -3.64
CA ALA A 21 7.27 9.99 -4.33
C ALA A 21 6.42 11.01 -5.10
N ALA A 22 6.23 12.23 -4.60
CA ALA A 22 5.53 13.28 -5.32
C ALA A 22 6.22 13.64 -6.64
N GLU A 23 7.55 13.84 -6.59
CA GLU A 23 8.37 14.18 -7.76
C GLU A 23 8.35 13.11 -8.85
N LEU A 24 8.11 11.86 -8.47
CA LEU A 24 8.20 10.66 -9.30
C LEU A 24 6.85 10.04 -9.68
N SER A 25 5.76 10.41 -9.00
CA SER A 25 4.41 9.84 -9.17
C SER A 25 3.87 9.86 -10.60
N HIS A 26 4.42 10.73 -11.43
CA HIS A 26 4.08 10.86 -12.85
C HIS A 26 4.66 9.74 -13.73
N LEU A 27 5.65 8.98 -13.24
CA LEU A 27 6.31 7.94 -14.01
C LEU A 27 5.36 6.76 -14.32
N PRO A 28 5.55 6.08 -15.47
CA PRO A 28 4.76 4.90 -15.82
C PRO A 28 4.93 3.78 -14.79
N GLY A 29 3.84 3.12 -14.40
CA GLY A 29 3.89 2.03 -13.43
C GLY A 29 4.44 2.46 -12.07
N PHE A 30 4.27 3.72 -11.66
CA PHE A 30 4.77 4.19 -10.37
C PHE A 30 4.14 3.40 -9.21
N PHE A 31 4.95 2.99 -8.25
CA PHE A 31 4.54 2.24 -7.07
C PHE A 31 5.29 2.76 -5.85
N PHE A 32 4.54 3.16 -4.82
CA PHE A 32 5.04 3.66 -3.55
C PHE A 32 4.42 2.86 -2.42
N LEU A 33 5.24 2.06 -1.74
CA LEU A 33 4.91 1.41 -0.48
C LEU A 33 5.38 2.31 0.65
N ASP A 34 4.49 2.61 1.58
CA ASP A 34 4.78 3.60 2.61
C ASP A 34 4.39 3.10 4.00
N SER A 35 5.28 3.35 4.95
CA SER A 35 5.03 3.17 6.38
C SER A 35 4.67 4.53 6.98
N ALA A 36 3.46 5.02 6.72
CA ALA A 36 3.05 6.38 7.06
C ALA A 36 3.12 6.72 8.56
N THR A 37 3.04 5.70 9.40
CA THR A 37 3.15 5.81 10.86
C THR A 37 4.57 6.12 11.34
N ALA A 38 5.61 5.86 10.53
CA ALA A 38 7.00 6.15 10.90
C ALA A 38 7.27 7.64 11.14
N ASP A 39 6.51 8.53 10.48
CA ASP A 39 6.64 9.98 10.63
C ASP A 39 6.04 10.52 11.94
N GLN A 40 5.31 9.68 12.71
CA GLN A 40 4.63 10.11 13.95
C GLN A 40 5.48 9.94 15.23
N GLY A 41 6.77 9.62 15.11
CA GLY A 41 7.72 9.63 16.23
C GLY A 41 7.59 8.46 17.21
N GLU A 42 6.70 7.49 16.96
CA GLU A 42 6.77 6.19 17.62
C GLU A 42 8.01 5.44 17.12
N ARG A 43 8.75 4.77 18.01
CA ARG A 43 9.86 3.90 17.57
C ARG A 43 9.28 2.88 16.59
N PRO A 44 9.69 2.87 15.32
CA PRO A 44 9.09 1.95 14.36
C PRO A 44 9.33 0.54 14.86
N GLY A 45 8.26 -0.24 15.04
CA GLY A 45 8.38 -1.70 15.06
C GLY A 45 9.05 -2.16 13.75
N GLU A 46 9.59 -3.38 13.72
CA GLU A 46 10.30 -3.89 12.52
C GLU A 46 9.46 -3.79 11.23
N ASP A 47 8.13 -3.80 11.35
CA ASP A 47 7.19 -3.82 10.21
C ASP A 47 6.85 -2.45 9.62
N VAL A 48 7.30 -1.35 10.23
CA VAL A 48 7.04 0.04 9.78
C VAL A 48 8.33 0.81 9.50
N ARG A 49 9.43 0.09 9.31
CA ARG A 49 10.77 0.68 9.19
C ARG A 49 11.06 1.27 7.80
N PHE A 50 10.39 0.81 6.76
CA PHE A 50 10.79 1.12 5.39
C PHE A 50 9.68 1.76 4.57
N SER A 51 10.07 2.65 3.65
CA SER A 51 9.25 3.05 2.51
C SER A 51 10.01 2.71 1.23
N LEU A 52 9.29 2.29 0.18
CA LEU A 52 9.87 1.86 -1.09
C LEU A 52 9.21 2.57 -2.25
N ILE A 53 10.04 3.04 -3.19
CA ILE A 53 9.59 3.61 -4.46
C ILE A 53 10.15 2.76 -5.59
N THR A 54 9.29 2.36 -6.52
CA THR A 54 9.69 1.78 -7.81
C THR A 54 8.82 2.34 -8.94
N ALA A 55 9.35 2.33 -10.16
CA ALA A 55 8.70 2.87 -11.35
C ALA A 55 9.28 2.26 -12.63
N CYS A 56 8.61 2.50 -13.75
CA CYS A 56 9.01 2.04 -15.08
C CYS A 56 9.22 0.51 -15.13
N PRO A 57 8.17 -0.30 -14.90
CA PRO A 57 8.31 -1.75 -14.93
C PRO A 57 8.74 -2.20 -16.33
N ARG A 58 9.61 -3.22 -16.36
CA ARG A 58 10.06 -3.88 -17.59
C ARG A 58 8.91 -4.51 -18.36
N SER A 59 7.99 -5.11 -17.62
CA SER A 59 6.80 -5.76 -18.16
C SER A 59 5.63 -5.57 -17.19
N VAL A 60 4.41 -5.64 -17.73
CA VAL A 60 3.18 -5.62 -16.92
C VAL A 60 2.39 -6.87 -17.27
N LEU A 61 2.10 -7.68 -16.25
CA LEU A 61 1.30 -8.88 -16.34
C LEU A 61 -0.09 -8.61 -15.77
N THR A 62 -1.12 -8.97 -16.52
CA THR A 62 -2.53 -8.92 -16.10
C THR A 62 -3.17 -10.28 -16.32
N GLY A 63 -4.05 -10.70 -15.42
CA GLY A 63 -4.76 -11.96 -15.54
C GLY A 63 -5.71 -12.17 -14.38
N ASP A 64 -6.19 -13.40 -14.23
CA ASP A 64 -7.08 -13.78 -13.14
C ASP A 64 -6.56 -15.05 -12.43
N LEU A 65 -6.52 -15.04 -11.09
CA LEU A 65 -6.04 -16.17 -10.30
C LEU A 65 -6.88 -17.43 -10.48
N ASN A 66 -8.15 -17.28 -10.87
CA ASN A 66 -9.05 -18.40 -11.11
C ASN A 66 -8.88 -19.00 -12.51
N VAL A 67 -8.10 -18.36 -13.38
CA VAL A 67 -7.76 -18.87 -14.72
C VAL A 67 -6.40 -19.57 -14.64
N GLU A 68 -6.40 -20.89 -14.79
CA GLU A 68 -5.20 -21.73 -14.62
C GLU A 68 -4.00 -21.24 -15.44
N ARG A 69 -4.21 -20.88 -16.72
CA ARG A 69 -3.16 -20.33 -17.58
C ARG A 69 -2.51 -19.08 -16.99
N ASP A 70 -3.31 -18.16 -16.46
CA ASP A 70 -2.84 -16.87 -15.95
C ASP A 70 -2.14 -17.05 -14.60
N PHE A 71 -2.68 -17.93 -13.75
CA PHE A 71 -2.03 -18.36 -12.51
C PHE A 71 -0.66 -19.00 -12.78
N LEU A 72 -0.55 -19.92 -13.74
CA LEU A 72 0.70 -20.54 -14.13
C LEU A 72 1.68 -19.50 -14.69
N ALA A 73 1.23 -18.56 -15.51
CA ALA A 73 2.08 -17.48 -16.02
C ALA A 73 2.67 -16.61 -14.90
N LEU A 74 1.86 -16.24 -13.90
CA LEU A 74 2.33 -15.50 -12.72
C LEU A 74 3.33 -16.32 -11.90
N ARG A 75 3.05 -17.61 -11.69
CA ARG A 75 3.93 -18.52 -10.95
C ARG A 75 5.27 -18.70 -11.65
N ASP A 76 5.28 -18.87 -12.97
CA ASP A 76 6.48 -19.03 -13.77
C ASP A 76 7.33 -17.75 -13.78
N LEU A 77 6.69 -16.58 -13.83
CA LEU A 77 7.37 -15.29 -13.72
C LEU A 77 8.08 -15.15 -12.36
N LEU A 78 7.41 -15.51 -11.27
CA LEU A 78 8.00 -15.53 -9.93
C LEU A 78 9.16 -16.54 -9.83
N ALA A 79 9.01 -17.73 -10.41
CA ALA A 79 10.01 -18.79 -10.35
C ALA A 79 11.29 -18.43 -11.12
N LYS A 80 11.17 -17.84 -12.31
CA LYS A 80 12.31 -17.40 -13.14
C LYS A 80 13.22 -16.39 -12.45
N ARG A 81 12.70 -15.65 -11.47
CA ARG A 81 13.41 -14.57 -10.75
C ARG A 81 13.86 -14.95 -9.34
N ARG A 82 13.55 -16.17 -8.87
CA ARG A 82 14.15 -16.75 -7.66
C ARG A 82 15.53 -17.34 -7.98
N LEU A 83 16.51 -16.52 -8.35
CA LEU A 83 17.90 -16.99 -8.50
C LEU A 83 18.68 -16.69 -7.22
N PRO A 84 19.11 -17.68 -6.42
CA PRO A 84 19.78 -17.46 -5.13
C PRO A 84 21.08 -16.64 -5.19
N GLU A 85 21.73 -16.59 -6.36
CA GLU A 85 23.02 -15.90 -6.56
C GLU A 85 22.84 -14.44 -7.05
N GLU A 86 21.68 -14.09 -7.62
CA GLU A 86 21.33 -12.74 -8.10
C GLU A 86 20.16 -12.11 -7.32
N SER A 87 19.47 -12.90 -6.50
CA SER A 87 18.43 -12.42 -5.60
C SER A 87 19.10 -11.54 -4.55
N THR A 88 18.62 -10.29 -4.44
CA THR A 88 18.83 -9.49 -3.23
C THR A 88 18.68 -10.40 -2.01
N PRO A 89 19.62 -10.38 -1.04
CA PRO A 89 19.47 -11.12 0.20
C PRO A 89 18.06 -10.94 0.75
N ASP A 90 17.48 -11.95 1.40
CA ASP A 90 16.23 -11.75 2.13
C ASP A 90 16.51 -10.78 3.30
N LEU A 91 16.35 -9.49 3.01
CA LEU A 91 16.57 -8.41 3.97
C LEU A 91 15.38 -8.26 4.93
N GLY A 92 14.37 -9.13 4.83
CA GLY A 92 13.10 -9.05 5.57
C GLY A 92 12.13 -8.00 5.01
N PHE A 93 12.43 -7.40 3.86
CA PHE A 93 11.61 -6.37 3.20
C PHE A 93 11.81 -6.39 1.66
N PRO A 94 10.87 -5.82 0.87
CA PRO A 94 10.84 -6.02 -0.57
C PRO A 94 11.90 -5.19 -1.33
N GLY A 95 12.41 -5.74 -2.44
CA GLY A 95 13.44 -5.16 -3.33
C GLY A 95 13.02 -5.24 -4.81
N ALA A 96 13.90 -5.57 -5.75
CA ALA A 96 13.45 -5.85 -7.13
C ALA A 96 12.43 -6.99 -7.15
N GLY A 97 11.43 -6.95 -8.03
CA GLY A 97 10.40 -7.98 -8.09
C GLY A 97 9.07 -7.56 -8.72
N LEU A 98 8.02 -8.31 -8.39
CA LEU A 98 6.67 -8.04 -8.84
C LEU A 98 5.92 -7.17 -7.84
N TYR A 99 5.45 -6.01 -8.29
CA TYR A 99 4.62 -5.11 -7.49
C TYR A 99 3.29 -4.88 -8.19
N GLY A 100 2.20 -4.97 -7.44
CA GLY A 100 0.89 -5.02 -8.06
C GLY A 100 -0.24 -5.17 -7.07
N MET A 101 -1.39 -5.54 -7.62
CA MET A 101 -2.65 -5.64 -6.91
C MET A 101 -3.39 -6.89 -7.37
N ILE A 102 -4.10 -7.51 -6.45
CA ILE A 102 -5.06 -8.57 -6.69
C ILE A 102 -6.37 -8.06 -6.08
N ASP A 103 -7.46 -8.04 -6.85
CA ASP A 103 -8.76 -7.68 -6.31
C ASP A 103 -9.46 -8.89 -5.67
N TYR A 104 -10.59 -8.62 -5.01
CA TYR A 104 -11.32 -9.64 -4.26
C TYR A 104 -11.81 -10.81 -5.14
N GLU A 105 -12.12 -10.53 -6.41
CA GLU A 105 -12.59 -11.54 -7.36
C GLU A 105 -11.45 -12.38 -7.94
N GLY A 106 -10.19 -11.99 -7.71
CA GLY A 106 -9.00 -12.72 -8.14
C GLY A 106 -8.33 -12.12 -9.38
N SER A 107 -8.87 -11.05 -9.97
CA SER A 107 -8.23 -10.34 -11.06
C SER A 107 -6.99 -9.59 -10.55
N PHE A 108 -5.88 -9.69 -11.28
CA PHE A 108 -4.60 -9.14 -10.86
C PHE A 108 -3.90 -8.30 -11.94
N VAL A 109 -3.05 -7.40 -11.46
CA VAL A 109 -2.05 -6.69 -12.29
C VAL A 109 -0.75 -6.55 -11.51
N PHE A 110 0.36 -6.94 -12.13
CA PHE A 110 1.72 -6.82 -11.59
C PHE A 110 2.66 -6.18 -12.60
N GLY A 111 3.46 -5.22 -12.16
CA GLY A 111 4.63 -4.77 -12.88
C GLY A 111 5.86 -5.53 -12.42
N GLU A 112 6.77 -5.86 -13.34
CA GLU A 112 8.09 -6.41 -13.06
C GLU A 112 9.12 -5.27 -12.98
N TYR A 113 9.74 -5.08 -11.83
CA TYR A 113 10.65 -3.98 -11.56
C TYR A 113 12.02 -4.51 -11.18
N ASP A 114 13.05 -4.10 -11.93
CA ASP A 114 14.44 -4.41 -11.61
C ASP A 114 15.06 -3.37 -10.66
N ASP A 115 14.55 -2.13 -10.67
CA ASP A 115 15.01 -1.00 -9.86
C ASP A 115 14.07 -0.66 -8.69
N PHE A 116 14.63 -0.18 -7.59
CA PHE A 116 13.89 0.33 -6.44
C PHE A 116 14.73 1.28 -5.59
N LEU A 117 14.06 2.25 -4.96
CA LEU A 117 14.64 3.07 -3.89
C LEU A 117 13.97 2.71 -2.57
N LEU A 118 14.78 2.42 -1.56
CA LEU A 118 14.33 2.07 -0.22
C LEU A 118 14.82 3.11 0.78
N HIS A 119 13.90 3.70 1.53
CA HIS A 119 14.19 4.56 2.65
C HIS A 119 14.09 3.79 3.96
N ASP A 120 15.15 3.85 4.77
CA ASP A 120 15.14 3.35 6.14
C ASP A 120 14.84 4.49 7.12
N HIS A 121 13.63 4.51 7.67
CA HIS A 121 13.16 5.55 8.60
C HIS A 121 14.00 5.63 9.88
N ARG A 122 14.69 4.55 10.26
CA ARG A 122 15.55 4.55 11.46
C ARG A 122 16.87 5.27 11.22
N SER A 123 17.44 5.14 10.02
CA SER A 123 18.74 5.74 9.69
C SER A 123 18.62 7.02 8.87
N GLY A 124 17.44 7.31 8.30
CA GLY A 124 17.18 8.42 7.39
C GLY A 124 17.90 8.26 6.05
N ARG A 125 18.18 7.02 5.64
CA ARG A 125 19.04 6.75 4.47
C ARG A 125 18.29 6.08 3.34
N TRP A 126 18.60 6.51 2.12
CA TRP A 126 18.17 5.88 0.88
C TRP A 126 19.15 4.82 0.36
N THR A 127 18.65 3.66 -0.03
CA THR A 127 19.43 2.58 -0.65
C THR A 127 18.72 2.07 -1.91
N GLY A 128 19.45 1.31 -2.75
CA GLY A 128 18.92 0.75 -3.99
C GLY A 128 19.41 1.47 -5.25
N SER A 129 18.70 1.27 -6.35
CA SER A 129 18.98 1.80 -7.67
C SER A 129 17.70 2.36 -8.30
N GLY A 130 17.84 3.43 -9.06
CA GLY A 130 16.71 4.00 -9.79
C GLY A 130 17.23 4.76 -10.99
N GLU A 131 17.33 4.09 -12.14
CA GLU A 131 17.76 4.74 -13.38
C GLU A 131 16.83 5.90 -13.78
N TRP A 132 15.59 5.88 -13.29
CA TRP A 132 14.59 6.93 -13.48
C TRP A 132 14.73 8.12 -12.51
N LEU A 133 15.69 8.11 -11.57
CA LEU A 133 15.81 9.16 -10.54
C LEU A 133 16.10 10.56 -11.13
N ASP A 134 16.77 10.63 -12.27
CA ASP A 134 17.05 11.91 -12.95
C ASP A 134 15.82 12.47 -13.67
N ARG A 135 14.73 11.69 -13.77
CA ARG A 135 13.44 12.10 -14.37
C ARG A 135 12.50 12.77 -13.38
N ARG A 136 12.96 13.04 -12.16
CA ARG A 136 12.20 13.77 -11.14
C ARG A 136 11.73 15.10 -11.69
N LYS A 137 10.46 15.41 -11.43
CA LYS A 137 9.93 16.74 -11.70
C LYS A 137 9.96 17.51 -10.40
N ASN A 138 10.48 18.74 -10.45
CA ASN A 138 10.16 19.75 -9.45
C ASN A 138 8.67 20.04 -9.56
N ALA A 139 7.86 19.23 -8.90
CA ALA A 139 6.43 19.40 -8.81
C ALA A 139 6.18 20.14 -7.49
N PRO A 140 6.02 21.48 -7.50
CA PRO A 140 5.49 22.13 -6.31
C PRO A 140 4.15 21.47 -6.01
N LEU A 141 4.05 20.87 -4.84
CA LEU A 141 2.86 20.20 -4.34
C LEU A 141 1.70 21.18 -4.42
N GLN A 142 0.85 21.02 -5.43
CA GLN A 142 -0.26 21.96 -5.61
C GLN A 142 -1.34 21.59 -4.60
N ASN A 143 -1.34 22.29 -3.47
CA ASN A 143 -2.43 22.24 -2.52
C ASN A 143 -3.60 23.07 -3.08
N ARG A 144 -4.12 22.66 -4.25
CA ARG A 144 -5.35 23.27 -4.77
C ARG A 144 -6.48 22.87 -3.83
N ASN A 145 -7.35 23.83 -3.53
CA ASN A 145 -8.65 23.52 -2.95
C ASN A 145 -9.35 22.58 -3.93
N SER A 146 -9.31 21.28 -3.62
CA SER A 146 -10.03 20.28 -4.38
C SER A 146 -11.50 20.60 -4.22
N SER A 147 -12.21 20.71 -5.33
CA SER A 147 -13.67 20.76 -5.32
C SER A 147 -14.21 19.62 -4.45
N ARG A 148 -15.30 19.91 -3.71
CA ARG A 148 -15.95 18.90 -2.88
C ARG A 148 -16.36 17.74 -3.77
N LEU A 149 -15.90 16.52 -3.44
CA LEU A 149 -16.35 15.31 -4.12
C LEU A 149 -17.76 14.99 -3.62
N GLU A 150 -18.68 14.82 -4.56
CA GLU A 150 -20.01 14.31 -4.28
C GLU A 150 -19.97 12.78 -4.35
N PHE A 151 -20.05 12.16 -3.18
CA PHE A 151 -20.11 10.71 -3.06
C PHE A 151 -21.55 10.23 -3.22
N ILE A 152 -21.71 9.22 -4.07
CA ILE A 152 -22.92 8.44 -4.27
C ILE A 152 -22.72 7.13 -3.53
N ASP A 153 -23.64 6.84 -2.61
CA ASP A 153 -23.71 5.54 -1.96
C ASP A 153 -24.31 4.53 -2.95
N GLY A 154 -23.59 3.44 -3.19
CA GLY A 154 -24.06 2.36 -4.05
C GLY A 154 -25.07 1.43 -3.40
N THR A 155 -25.37 1.62 -2.11
CA THR A 155 -26.32 0.78 -1.36
C THR A 155 -27.21 1.66 -0.49
N GLU A 156 -28.51 1.60 -0.70
CA GLU A 156 -29.45 2.35 0.13
C GLU A 156 -29.47 1.81 1.57
N ARG A 157 -29.76 2.68 2.54
CA ARG A 157 -29.76 2.32 3.96
C ARG A 157 -30.70 1.15 4.23
N GLU A 158 -31.91 1.18 3.68
CA GLU A 158 -32.93 0.16 3.84
C GLU A 158 -32.48 -1.18 3.24
N GLU A 159 -31.73 -1.15 2.14
CA GLU A 159 -31.11 -2.34 1.57
C GLU A 159 -30.01 -2.89 2.47
N PHE A 160 -29.11 -2.04 2.96
CA PHE A 160 -28.05 -2.48 3.87
C PHE A 160 -28.62 -3.09 5.17
N CYS A 161 -29.65 -2.49 5.75
CA CYS A 161 -30.35 -3.05 6.91
C CYS A 161 -30.94 -4.44 6.63
N ARG A 162 -31.52 -4.66 5.43
CA ARG A 162 -32.02 -5.99 5.03
C ARG A 162 -30.89 -7.02 4.90
N LEU A 163 -29.72 -6.63 4.41
CA LEU A 163 -28.55 -7.51 4.37
C LEU A 163 -28.08 -7.90 5.78
N VAL A 164 -28.13 -6.97 6.73
CA VAL A 164 -27.80 -7.23 8.14
C VAL A 164 -28.78 -8.23 8.76
N GLU A 165 -30.09 -8.05 8.58
CA GLU A 165 -31.07 -9.00 9.11
C GLU A 165 -30.91 -10.39 8.51
N ARG A 166 -30.69 -10.47 7.19
CA ARG A 166 -30.41 -11.75 6.53
C ARG A 166 -29.14 -12.43 7.07
N ALA A 167 -28.08 -11.67 7.35
CA ALA A 167 -26.88 -12.20 7.97
C ALA A 167 -27.17 -12.77 9.37
N ARG A 168 -28.03 -12.11 10.16
CA ARG A 168 -28.46 -12.60 11.48
C ARG A 168 -29.27 -13.89 11.38
N ASP A 169 -30.16 -14.00 10.39
CA ASP A 169 -30.92 -15.22 10.14
C ASP A 169 -30.00 -16.40 9.82
N TYR A 170 -29.00 -16.20 8.97
CA TYR A 170 -27.98 -17.22 8.68
C TYR A 170 -27.17 -17.62 9.92
N ILE A 171 -26.84 -16.66 10.80
CA ILE A 171 -26.17 -16.96 12.06
C ILE A 171 -27.07 -17.77 12.99
N ALA A 172 -28.34 -17.38 13.12
CA ALA A 172 -29.31 -18.06 13.98
C ALA A 172 -29.62 -19.50 13.49
N ALA A 173 -29.64 -19.70 12.17
CA ALA A 173 -29.79 -21.02 11.55
C ALA A 173 -28.54 -21.92 11.72
N GLY A 174 -27.39 -21.33 12.09
CA GLY A 174 -26.13 -22.04 12.24
C GLY A 174 -25.32 -22.20 10.95
N ASP A 175 -25.70 -21.49 9.87
CA ASP A 175 -25.02 -21.58 8.57
C ASP A 175 -23.64 -20.89 8.60
N ILE A 176 -23.53 -19.79 9.34
CA ILE A 176 -22.28 -19.02 9.53
C ILE A 176 -22.18 -18.53 10.97
N TYR A 177 -20.96 -18.22 11.43
CA TYR A 177 -20.75 -17.56 12.73
C TYR A 177 -20.45 -16.05 12.60
N GLN A 178 -19.94 -15.62 11.43
CA GLN A 178 -19.64 -14.22 11.12
C GLN A 178 -19.65 -14.02 9.59
N VAL A 179 -20.12 -12.84 9.15
CA VAL A 179 -19.92 -12.32 7.78
C VAL A 179 -19.49 -10.85 7.85
N ASN A 180 -18.69 -10.40 6.88
CA ASN A 180 -18.35 -9.00 6.72
C ASN A 180 -19.20 -8.39 5.60
N LEU A 181 -20.08 -7.44 5.94
CA LEU A 181 -20.90 -6.72 4.97
C LEU A 181 -20.25 -5.38 4.65
N THR A 182 -20.07 -5.09 3.36
CA THR A 182 -19.48 -3.85 2.87
C THR A 182 -20.37 -3.20 1.82
N HIS A 183 -20.34 -1.88 1.73
CA HIS A 183 -20.95 -1.12 0.65
C HIS A 183 -19.91 -0.20 0.00
N ARG A 184 -20.18 0.27 -1.23
CA ARG A 184 -19.24 1.06 -2.02
C ARG A 184 -19.74 2.49 -2.19
N LEU A 185 -18.93 3.45 -1.77
CA LEU A 185 -19.10 4.86 -2.13
C LEU A 185 -18.33 5.16 -3.43
N SER A 186 -18.92 5.98 -4.30
CA SER A 186 -18.31 6.36 -5.57
C SER A 186 -18.50 7.85 -5.85
N ALA A 187 -17.54 8.49 -6.51
CA ALA A 187 -17.64 9.90 -6.88
C ALA A 187 -17.04 10.11 -8.28
N ARG A 188 -17.58 11.05 -9.05
CA ARG A 188 -16.99 11.45 -10.33
C ARG A 188 -15.70 12.22 -10.06
N ARG A 189 -14.57 11.70 -10.54
CA ARG A 189 -13.26 12.35 -10.40
C ARG A 189 -13.19 13.63 -11.25
N PRO A 190 -12.92 14.82 -10.66
CA PRO A 190 -12.59 16.02 -11.41
C PRO A 190 -11.30 15.83 -12.23
N PRO A 191 -11.23 16.33 -13.48
CA PRO A 191 -10.04 16.17 -14.32
C PRO A 191 -8.75 16.71 -13.69
N ASP A 192 -8.86 17.80 -12.93
CA ASP A 192 -7.79 18.54 -12.27
C ASP A 192 -7.44 18.01 -10.86
N LEU A 193 -8.13 16.97 -10.39
CA LEU A 193 -7.81 16.37 -9.09
C LEU A 193 -6.47 15.65 -9.15
N ASP A 194 -5.51 16.17 -8.39
CA ASP A 194 -4.23 15.52 -8.13
C ASP A 194 -4.42 14.36 -7.14
N LEU A 195 -4.29 13.14 -7.66
CA LEU A 195 -4.44 11.92 -6.88
C LEU A 195 -3.31 11.70 -5.87
N PHE A 196 -2.09 12.18 -6.16
CA PHE A 196 -1.01 12.05 -5.18
C PHE A 196 -1.22 13.03 -4.01
N ALA A 197 -1.69 14.24 -4.29
CA ALA A 197 -2.09 15.19 -3.25
C ALA A 197 -3.25 14.64 -2.39
N LEU A 198 -4.24 13.98 -3.01
CA LEU A 198 -5.31 13.29 -2.28
C LEU A 198 -4.77 12.16 -1.38
N TYR A 199 -3.83 11.35 -1.88
CA TYR A 199 -3.17 10.31 -1.10
C TYR A 199 -2.43 10.86 0.12
N ARG A 200 -1.70 11.99 -0.04
CA ARG A 200 -1.03 12.64 1.09
C ARG A 200 -2.01 13.09 2.17
N ARG A 201 -3.15 13.68 1.78
CA ARG A 201 -4.20 14.04 2.75
C ARG A 201 -4.79 12.81 3.44
N LEU A 202 -5.01 11.72 2.70
CA LEU A 202 -5.45 10.45 3.29
C LEU A 202 -4.45 9.94 4.32
N ARG A 203 -3.15 9.98 3.99
CA ARG A 203 -2.05 9.58 4.87
C ARG A 203 -1.96 10.44 6.14
N GLU A 204 -2.19 11.75 6.02
CA GLU A 204 -2.19 12.67 7.17
C GLU A 204 -3.36 12.42 8.12
N ILE A 205 -4.55 12.12 7.58
CA ILE A 205 -5.78 11.92 8.37
C ILE A 205 -5.85 10.49 8.96
N SER A 206 -5.39 9.49 8.21
CA SER A 206 -5.45 8.08 8.57
C SER A 206 -4.11 7.42 8.24
N PRO A 207 -3.06 7.69 9.02
CA PRO A 207 -1.75 7.06 8.82
C PRO A 207 -1.87 5.56 9.04
N ALA A 208 -1.26 4.77 8.15
CA ALA A 208 -1.28 3.31 8.25
C ALA A 208 0.10 2.68 7.95
N PRO A 209 0.41 1.52 8.56
CA PRO A 209 1.65 0.79 8.35
C PRO A 209 1.81 0.18 6.94
N HIS A 210 0.70 -0.07 6.23
CA HIS A 210 0.70 -0.71 4.91
C HIS A 210 0.03 0.20 3.86
N SER A 211 0.42 1.48 3.84
CA SER A 211 -0.09 2.44 2.88
C SER A 211 0.55 2.23 1.51
N VAL A 212 -0.24 2.44 0.44
CA VAL A 212 0.21 2.26 -0.94
C VAL A 212 -0.33 3.37 -1.82
N TYR A 213 0.53 3.97 -2.63
CA TYR A 213 0.13 4.70 -3.82
C TYR A 213 0.67 3.99 -5.06
N ALA A 214 -0.19 3.54 -5.96
CA ALA A 214 0.23 2.83 -7.16
C ALA A 214 -0.54 3.32 -8.40
N LYS A 215 0.17 3.53 -9.51
CA LYS A 215 -0.39 3.87 -10.81
C LYS A 215 0.01 2.80 -11.83
N LEU A 216 -0.79 1.75 -11.91
CA LEU A 216 -0.49 0.54 -12.68
C LEU A 216 -1.76 -0.02 -13.32
N GLY A 217 -1.65 -0.61 -14.51
CA GLY A 217 -2.78 -1.27 -15.19
C GLY A 217 -3.94 -0.35 -15.55
N GLY A 218 -3.67 0.94 -15.83
CA GLY A 218 -4.71 1.93 -16.12
C GLY A 218 -5.54 2.36 -14.90
N ARG A 219 -5.18 1.91 -13.70
CA ARG A 219 -5.83 2.28 -12.43
C ARG A 219 -4.85 3.05 -11.53
N THR A 220 -5.40 3.78 -10.57
CA THR A 220 -4.61 4.41 -9.51
C THR A 220 -5.18 4.00 -8.16
N LEU A 221 -4.36 3.32 -7.36
CA LEU A 221 -4.69 2.89 -6.01
C LEU A 221 -4.13 3.89 -5.01
N LEU A 222 -4.99 4.32 -4.10
CA LEU A 222 -4.65 5.10 -2.91
C LEU A 222 -5.13 4.26 -1.73
N SER A 223 -4.21 3.63 -1.01
CA SER A 223 -4.50 2.74 0.10
C SER A 223 -3.89 3.28 1.39
N SER A 224 -4.65 3.25 2.47
CA SER A 224 -4.15 3.41 3.83
C SER A 224 -4.58 2.22 4.67
N SER A 225 -3.98 1.05 4.39
CA SER A 225 -4.35 -0.20 5.04
C SER A 225 -3.65 -0.35 6.39
N PRO A 226 -4.39 -0.54 7.50
CA PRO A 226 -3.80 -0.83 8.80
C PRO A 226 -3.41 -2.30 8.97
N GLU A 227 -3.91 -3.19 8.11
CA GLU A 227 -3.85 -4.63 8.32
C GLU A 227 -2.93 -5.33 7.32
N GLN A 228 -2.07 -6.21 7.85
CA GLN A 228 -1.23 -7.10 7.05
C GLN A 228 -2.00 -8.37 6.74
N PHE A 229 -2.29 -8.60 5.46
CA PHE A 229 -2.87 -9.87 5.03
C PHE A 229 -1.89 -11.03 5.27
N LEU A 230 -0.75 -11.02 4.58
CA LEU A 230 0.25 -12.07 4.66
C LEU A 230 1.64 -11.51 4.36
N ARG A 231 2.63 -11.89 5.17
CA ARG A 231 4.05 -11.67 4.90
C ARG A 231 4.77 -13.00 4.93
N MET A 232 5.62 -13.24 3.93
CA MET A 232 6.49 -14.41 3.86
C MET A 232 7.94 -13.93 3.76
N SER A 233 8.81 -14.43 4.63
CA SER A 233 10.26 -14.18 4.60
C SER A 233 10.98 -15.45 5.02
N GLY A 234 11.89 -15.92 4.17
CA GLY A 234 12.55 -17.22 4.29
C GLY A 234 11.55 -18.36 4.46
N ARG A 235 11.58 -18.99 5.63
CA ARG A 235 10.67 -20.08 6.03
C ARG A 235 9.53 -19.61 6.94
N THR A 236 9.44 -18.32 7.20
CA THR A 236 8.47 -17.72 8.12
C THR A 236 7.30 -17.14 7.35
N ILE A 237 6.10 -17.45 7.81
CA ILE A 237 4.85 -16.87 7.33
C ILE A 237 4.19 -16.16 8.52
N GLN A 238 3.73 -14.93 8.31
CA GLN A 238 3.07 -14.12 9.32
C GLN A 238 1.80 -13.47 8.78
N THR A 239 0.74 -13.52 9.57
CA THR A 239 -0.49 -12.74 9.38
C THR A 239 -0.80 -12.00 10.68
N ARG A 240 -1.45 -10.83 10.58
CA ARG A 240 -1.85 -10.02 11.73
C ARG A 240 -3.31 -9.60 11.60
N PRO A 241 -4.24 -10.55 11.75
CA PRO A 241 -5.66 -10.25 11.60
C PRO A 241 -6.10 -9.27 12.67
N ILE A 242 -6.86 -8.25 12.27
CA ILE A 242 -7.47 -7.28 13.19
C ILE A 242 -8.90 -7.72 13.49
N LYS A 243 -9.22 -7.85 14.77
CA LYS A 243 -10.58 -8.12 15.25
C LYS A 243 -10.89 -7.20 16.42
N GLY A 244 -12.00 -6.47 16.30
CA GLY A 244 -12.41 -5.45 17.26
C GLY A 244 -11.72 -4.11 17.01
N THR A 245 -12.49 -3.02 17.06
CA THR A 245 -11.97 -1.66 16.97
C THR A 245 -12.65 -0.78 18.02
N ARG A 246 -11.87 0.12 18.62
CA ARG A 246 -12.37 1.19 19.49
C ARG A 246 -11.80 2.52 19.02
N PRO A 247 -12.56 3.62 19.16
CA PRO A 247 -12.03 4.95 18.89
C PRO A 247 -10.97 5.32 19.93
N ARG A 248 -9.97 6.10 19.49
CA ARG A 248 -9.00 6.73 20.39
C ARG A 248 -9.65 7.92 21.09
N PHE A 249 -9.35 8.11 22.37
CA PHE A 249 -9.82 9.27 23.13
C PHE A 249 -8.64 10.20 23.47
N ARG A 250 -8.88 11.51 23.44
CA ARG A 250 -7.87 12.50 23.86
C ARG A 250 -7.58 12.44 25.36
N ASP A 251 -8.58 12.02 26.13
CA ASP A 251 -8.45 11.79 27.57
C ASP A 251 -7.78 10.44 27.82
N ARG A 252 -6.63 10.45 28.52
CA ARG A 252 -5.79 9.26 28.70
C ARG A 252 -6.53 8.14 29.43
N GLU A 253 -7.21 8.45 30.54
CA GLU A 253 -7.88 7.41 31.31
C GLU A 253 -9.05 6.80 30.55
N ARG A 254 -9.80 7.62 29.78
CA ARG A 254 -10.88 7.14 28.93
C ARG A 254 -10.35 6.26 27.79
N ASP A 255 -9.20 6.61 27.23
CA ASP A 255 -8.53 5.84 26.20
C ASP A 255 -8.04 4.48 26.74
N GLU A 256 -7.39 4.48 27.91
CA GLU A 256 -6.95 3.28 28.62
C GLU A 256 -8.13 2.37 28.99
N ARG A 257 -9.22 2.93 29.52
CA ARG A 257 -10.45 2.16 29.80
C ARG A 257 -11.04 1.55 28.54
N SER A 258 -11.16 2.33 27.47
CA SER A 258 -11.68 1.83 26.19
C SER A 258 -10.81 0.74 25.58
N ALA A 259 -9.49 0.76 25.81
CA ALA A 259 -8.57 -0.27 25.37
C ALA A 259 -8.65 -1.54 26.23
N TYR A 260 -8.96 -1.40 27.52
CA TYR A 260 -9.19 -2.54 28.42
C TYR A 260 -10.51 -3.27 28.13
N ASP A 261 -11.54 -2.57 27.66
CA ASP A 261 -12.86 -3.11 27.31
C ASP A 261 -12.92 -3.77 25.91
N LEU A 262 -11.76 -4.04 25.29
CA LEU A 262 -11.58 -4.70 23.99
C LEU A 262 -11.13 -6.15 24.19
#